data_AF-A0A421JAP9-F1
#
_entry.id   AF-A0A421JAP9-F1
#
_cell.length_a   1.000
_cell.length_b   1.000
_cell.length_c   1.000
_cell.angle_alpha   90.00
_cell.angle_beta   90.00
_cell.angle_gamma   90.00
#
_symmetry.space_group_name_H-M   'P 1'
#
loop_
_entity.id
_entity.type
_entity.pdbx_description
1 polymer ?
#
loop_
_entity_poly.entity_id
_entity_poly.type
_entity_poly.pdbx_seq_one_letter_code
_entity_poly.pdbx_strand_id
1 'polypeptide(L)'
;MITRVSRCFKRPYSLPSHFSNPSSVPPQYGQHQRSESPKSVEEVPQQNKSQERLQDKTNERSSESSLKELSSILAMCALAYIAIDNYNNRIRLEKLNNDSNAINLKTLQLQQANFLNAKKKQDMVMIEERKETNRRNFKMALHIALLRKQLKEAGIEPLGIEDATREYESSVRADSSVKHVSGQVLWLDDSSGTYIDSDETWH
;
A
#
# COMPACT_ATOMS: atom_id res chain seq x y z
N MET A 1 1.48 12.82 -41.41
CA MET A 1 1.78 11.38 -41.35
C MET A 1 2.92 11.17 -40.35
N ILE A 2 2.64 10.61 -39.18
CA ILE A 2 3.67 10.26 -38.18
C ILE A 2 3.37 8.83 -37.70
N THR A 3 4.23 7.91 -38.08
CA THR A 3 4.20 6.48 -37.77
C THR A 3 4.54 6.26 -36.29
N ARG A 4 3.58 5.73 -35.51
CA ARG A 4 3.84 5.26 -34.14
C ARG A 4 4.52 3.89 -34.19
N VAL A 5 5.77 3.84 -33.76
CA VAL A 5 6.50 2.58 -33.54
C VAL A 5 6.11 2.05 -32.16
N SER A 6 5.21 1.06 -32.14
CA SER A 6 4.85 0.31 -30.94
C SER A 6 6.00 -0.63 -30.55
N ARG A 7 6.80 -0.25 -29.54
CA ARG A 7 7.78 -1.18 -28.93
C ARG A 7 7.07 -2.05 -27.90
N CYS A 8 6.81 -3.31 -28.25
CA CYS A 8 6.40 -4.34 -27.29
C CYS A 8 7.59 -4.69 -26.38
N PHE A 9 7.51 -4.30 -25.11
CA PHE A 9 8.38 -4.80 -24.05
C PHE A 9 8.03 -6.26 -23.75
N LYS A 10 8.82 -7.21 -24.26
CA LYS A 10 8.81 -8.59 -23.75
C LYS A 10 9.44 -8.59 -22.36
N ARG A 11 8.63 -8.72 -21.30
CA ARG A 11 9.13 -8.95 -19.94
C ARG A 11 9.43 -10.45 -19.76
N PRO A 12 10.61 -10.86 -19.27
CA PRO A 12 10.97 -12.26 -19.10
C PRO A 12 10.42 -12.92 -17.81
N TYR A 13 9.41 -12.34 -17.16
CA TYR A 13 8.82 -12.90 -15.94
C TYR A 13 7.29 -12.88 -16.04
N SER A 14 6.68 -14.05 -16.21
CA SER A 14 5.25 -14.23 -16.02
C SER A 14 4.92 -13.99 -14.55
N LEU A 15 4.06 -13.02 -14.27
CA LEU A 15 3.55 -12.76 -12.93
C LEU A 15 2.87 -14.04 -12.38
N PRO A 16 2.96 -14.31 -11.07
CA PRO A 16 2.22 -15.42 -10.45
C PRO A 16 0.73 -15.38 -10.83
N SER A 17 0.19 -16.55 -11.19
CA SER A 17 -1.15 -16.76 -11.75
C SER A 17 -2.28 -15.99 -11.02
N HIS A 18 -2.15 -15.81 -9.71
CA HIS A 18 -3.11 -15.10 -8.85
C HIS A 18 -3.33 -13.62 -9.17
N PHE A 19 -2.39 -12.95 -9.86
CA PHE A 19 -2.55 -11.54 -10.27
C PHE A 19 -3.21 -11.38 -11.65
N SER A 20 -3.44 -12.48 -12.37
CA SER A 20 -3.99 -12.45 -13.73
C SER A 20 -5.49 -12.73 -13.79
N ASN A 21 -6.08 -13.30 -12.73
CA ASN A 21 -7.50 -13.64 -12.66
C ASN A 21 -8.20 -12.89 -11.51
N PRO A 22 -9.16 -11.99 -11.80
CA PRO A 22 -9.92 -11.26 -10.77
C PRO A 22 -10.86 -12.17 -9.95
N SER A 23 -11.06 -13.42 -10.39
CA SER A 23 -11.89 -14.43 -9.72
C SER A 23 -11.10 -15.36 -8.78
N SER A 24 -9.76 -15.33 -8.79
CA SER A 24 -8.94 -16.16 -7.90
C SER A 24 -8.43 -15.34 -6.73
N VAL A 25 -9.16 -15.35 -5.62
CA VAL A 25 -8.68 -14.76 -4.36
C VAL A 25 -7.66 -15.72 -3.74
N PRO A 26 -6.45 -15.28 -3.38
CA PRO A 26 -5.47 -16.15 -2.75
C PRO A 26 -5.95 -16.64 -1.38
N PRO A 27 -5.63 -17.89 -1.00
CA PRO A 27 -6.05 -18.44 0.28
C PRO A 27 -5.46 -17.67 1.45
N GLN A 28 -6.23 -17.55 2.54
CA GLN A 28 -5.78 -16.91 3.77
C GLN A 28 -4.65 -17.74 4.40
N TYR A 29 -3.61 -17.07 4.88
CA TYR A 29 -2.41 -17.71 5.41
C TYR A 29 -2.77 -18.67 6.56
N GLY A 30 -2.50 -19.96 6.37
CA GLY A 30 -2.81 -21.04 7.33
C GLY A 30 -3.96 -21.99 6.94
N GLN A 31 -4.65 -21.80 5.81
CA GLN A 31 -5.65 -22.76 5.33
C GLN A 31 -5.05 -23.80 4.37
N HIS A 32 -4.97 -25.06 4.80
CA HIS A 32 -4.88 -26.21 3.89
C HIS A 32 -6.27 -26.51 3.33
N GLN A 33 -6.42 -26.52 2.00
CA GLN A 33 -7.66 -26.91 1.33
C GLN A 33 -8.03 -28.35 1.68
N ARG A 34 -9.15 -28.53 2.38
CA ARG A 34 -9.78 -29.84 2.58
C ARG A 34 -10.69 -30.10 1.39
N SER A 35 -10.24 -30.93 0.46
CA SER A 35 -11.07 -31.47 -0.62
C SER A 35 -11.57 -32.86 -0.22
N GLU A 36 -12.84 -32.95 0.19
CA GLU A 36 -13.61 -34.20 0.29
C GLU A 36 -14.49 -34.29 -0.97
N SER A 37 -14.78 -35.39 -1.66
CA SER A 37 -14.45 -36.84 -1.72
C SER A 37 -15.30 -37.39 -2.93
N PRO A 38 -15.56 -38.69 -3.23
CA PRO A 38 -14.97 -39.98 -2.82
C PRO A 38 -14.73 -40.97 -4.00
N LYS A 39 -13.85 -41.97 -3.81
CA LYS A 39 -14.09 -43.36 -4.24
C LYS A 39 -13.13 -44.33 -3.53
N SER A 40 -13.75 -45.40 -3.05
CA SER A 40 -13.31 -46.48 -2.17
C SER A 40 -12.55 -47.61 -2.88
N VAL A 41 -12.06 -48.55 -2.06
CA VAL A 41 -11.43 -49.86 -2.36
C VAL A 41 -9.91 -49.72 -2.57
N GLU A 42 -9.00 -50.34 -1.81
CA GLU A 42 -8.95 -51.69 -1.24
C GLU A 42 -7.90 -51.76 -0.10
N GLU A 43 -8.18 -52.54 0.94
CA GLU A 43 -7.16 -53.07 1.86
C GLU A 43 -6.21 -54.01 1.12
N VAL A 44 -4.90 -53.85 1.32
CA VAL A 44 -3.98 -55.01 1.35
C VAL A 44 -2.92 -54.79 2.45
N PRO A 45 -2.79 -55.74 3.39
CA PRO A 45 -1.66 -55.84 4.31
C PRO A 45 -0.54 -56.70 3.71
N GLN A 46 0.66 -56.15 3.54
CA GLN A 46 1.90 -56.90 3.29
C GLN A 46 3.05 -56.07 3.88
N GLN A 47 3.57 -56.38 5.06
CA GLN A 47 4.48 -57.50 5.30
C GLN A 47 5.61 -57.54 4.25
N ASN A 48 6.69 -56.82 4.51
CA ASN A 48 8.01 -57.22 4.05
C ASN A 48 9.00 -57.18 5.22
N LYS A 49 9.06 -58.34 5.88
CA LYS A 49 10.28 -58.84 6.50
C LYS A 49 11.29 -59.06 5.38
N SER A 50 12.32 -58.24 5.37
CA SER A 50 13.65 -58.56 4.84
C SER A 50 14.59 -57.87 5.82
N GLN A 51 15.20 -58.48 6.85
CA GLN A 51 15.78 -59.81 6.99
C GLN A 51 16.65 -60.24 5.81
N GLU A 52 17.51 -59.33 5.35
CA GLU A 52 18.91 -59.66 5.09
C GLU A 52 19.68 -59.26 6.36
N ARG A 53 19.75 -60.10 7.39
CA ARG A 53 20.80 -61.10 7.54
C ARG A 53 22.06 -60.77 6.73
N LEU A 54 22.77 -59.71 7.12
CA LEU A 54 24.23 -59.77 7.10
C LEU A 54 24.64 -60.90 8.06
N GLN A 55 24.69 -62.10 7.49
CA GLN A 55 25.56 -63.14 7.99
C GLN A 55 26.97 -62.60 7.86
N ASP A 56 27.56 -62.20 8.98
CA ASP A 56 28.99 -62.40 9.15
C ASP A 56 29.16 -63.68 9.94
N LYS A 57 28.99 -64.81 9.25
CA LYS A 57 29.72 -66.02 9.60
C LYS A 57 31.14 -65.83 9.11
N THR A 58 32.03 -65.36 9.97
CA THR A 58 33.46 -65.65 9.86
C THR A 58 33.97 -66.05 11.23
N ASN A 59 33.95 -67.36 11.45
CA ASN A 59 34.93 -68.03 12.29
C ASN A 59 36.33 -67.62 11.81
N GLU A 60 37.22 -67.35 12.76
CA GLU A 60 38.68 -67.52 12.63
C GLU A 60 39.37 -66.70 11.53
N ARG A 61 39.62 -65.42 11.83
CA ARG A 61 40.94 -64.80 11.69
C ARG A 61 40.98 -63.57 12.59
N SER A 62 41.67 -63.71 13.71
CA SER A 62 41.86 -62.73 14.81
C SER A 62 42.34 -61.32 14.41
N SER A 63 42.53 -61.02 13.13
CA SER A 63 43.02 -59.74 12.59
C SER A 63 41.96 -58.91 11.84
N GLU A 64 40.83 -59.50 11.41
CA GLU A 64 39.78 -58.76 10.67
C GLU A 64 38.68 -58.17 11.57
N SER A 65 38.45 -58.75 12.76
CA SER A 65 37.55 -58.20 13.78
C SER A 65 38.03 -56.84 14.28
N SER A 66 39.34 -56.67 14.51
CA SER A 66 39.92 -55.41 14.97
C SER A 66 39.80 -54.28 13.93
N LEU A 67 39.83 -54.59 12.62
CA LEU A 67 39.61 -53.59 11.57
C LEU A 67 38.13 -53.19 11.47
N LYS A 68 37.20 -54.13 11.65
CA LYS A 68 35.75 -53.84 11.74
C LYS A 68 35.41 -53.04 13.00
N GLU A 69 36.05 -53.34 14.13
CA GLU A 69 35.92 -52.58 15.38
C GLU A 69 36.49 -51.16 15.22
N LEU A 70 37.65 -51.00 14.57
CA LEU A 70 38.20 -49.69 14.23
C LEU A 70 37.29 -48.91 13.28
N SER A 71 36.71 -49.56 12.28
CA SER A 71 35.73 -48.94 11.37
C SER A 71 34.46 -48.54 12.11
N SER A 72 34.00 -49.34 13.08
CA SER A 72 32.84 -49.03 13.92
C SER A 72 33.12 -47.84 14.83
N ILE A 73 34.30 -47.76 15.45
CA ILE A 73 34.72 -46.61 16.27
C ILE A 73 34.85 -45.37 15.39
N LEU A 74 35.47 -45.49 14.22
CA LEU A 74 35.60 -44.38 13.27
C LEU A 74 34.22 -43.88 12.79
N ALA A 75 33.28 -44.79 12.51
CA ALA A 75 31.91 -44.44 12.16
C ALA A 75 31.19 -43.75 13.33
N MET A 76 31.36 -44.23 14.56
CA MET A 76 30.81 -43.59 15.75
C MET A 76 31.39 -42.18 15.96
N CYS A 77 32.70 -42.00 15.77
CA CYS A 77 33.36 -40.69 15.81
C CYS A 77 32.89 -39.76 14.70
N ALA A 78 32.71 -40.27 13.48
CA ALA A 78 32.20 -39.49 12.35
C ALA A 78 30.75 -39.03 12.61
N LEU A 79 29.89 -39.92 13.10
CA LEU A 79 28.51 -39.57 13.47
C LEU A 79 28.47 -38.58 14.65
N ALA A 80 29.33 -38.74 15.66
CA ALA A 80 29.44 -37.80 16.76
C ALA A 80 29.90 -36.41 16.28
N TYR A 81 30.87 -36.36 15.37
CA TYR A 81 31.33 -35.11 14.76
C TYR A 81 30.22 -34.44 13.93
N ILE A 82 29.51 -35.20 13.10
CA ILE A 82 28.37 -34.71 12.30
C ILE A 82 27.25 -34.19 13.20
N ALA A 83 26.99 -34.85 14.33
CA ALA A 83 25.97 -34.41 15.30
C ALA A 83 26.37 -33.08 15.96
N ILE A 84 27.64 -32.93 16.35
CA ILE A 84 28.17 -31.68 16.93
C ILE A 84 28.11 -30.54 15.91
N ASP A 85 28.51 -30.79 14.66
CA ASP A 85 28.47 -29.77 13.61
C ASP A 85 27.02 -29.37 13.26
N ASN A 86 26.10 -30.34 13.18
CA ASN A 86 24.67 -30.04 13.00
C ASN A 86 24.11 -29.19 14.13
N TYR A 87 24.48 -29.49 15.38
CA TYR A 87 24.04 -28.71 16.52
C TYR A 87 24.56 -27.26 16.43
N ASN A 88 25.86 -27.08 16.16
CA ASN A 88 26.46 -25.75 16.03
C ASN A 88 25.85 -24.96 14.87
N ASN A 89 25.59 -25.61 13.74
CA ASN A 89 24.95 -24.98 12.59
C ASN A 89 23.50 -24.58 12.90
N ARG A 90 22.74 -25.45 13.59
CA ARG A 90 21.38 -25.13 14.03
C ARG A 90 21.34 -23.91 14.94
N ILE A 91 22.24 -23.82 15.91
CA ILE A 91 22.32 -22.66 16.83
C ILE A 91 22.66 -21.37 16.07
N ARG A 92 23.57 -21.42 15.09
CA ARG A 92 23.89 -20.25 14.24
C ARG A 92 22.70 -19.82 13.38
N LEU A 93 22.00 -20.77 12.77
CA LEU A 93 20.79 -20.53 11.98
C LEU A 93 19.67 -19.93 12.82
N GLU A 94 19.47 -20.43 14.03
CA GLU A 94 18.46 -19.91 14.96
C GLU A 94 18.75 -18.47 15.37
N LYS A 95 20.02 -18.14 15.68
CA LYS A 95 20.44 -16.76 15.96
C LYS A 95 20.17 -15.84 14.77
N LEU A 96 20.57 -16.23 13.56
CA LEU A 96 20.36 -15.44 12.35
C LEU A 96 18.87 -15.23 12.06
N ASN A 97 18.06 -16.28 12.23
CA ASN A 97 16.62 -16.22 12.04
C ASN A 97 15.96 -15.29 13.08
N ASN A 98 16.39 -15.36 14.35
CA ASN A 98 15.91 -14.47 15.40
C ASN A 98 16.28 -13.01 15.13
N ASP A 99 17.52 -12.75 14.71
CA ASP A 99 17.97 -11.40 14.35
C ASP A 99 17.17 -10.86 13.16
N SER A 100 16.97 -11.66 12.12
CA SER A 100 16.15 -11.28 10.96
C SER A 100 14.70 -11.00 11.34
N ASN A 101 14.10 -11.84 12.20
CA ASN A 101 12.73 -11.62 12.66
C ASN A 101 12.61 -10.36 13.52
N ALA A 102 13.58 -10.11 14.40
CA ALA A 102 13.63 -8.90 15.20
C ALA A 102 13.74 -7.65 14.31
N ILE A 103 14.55 -7.69 13.25
CA ILE A 103 14.68 -6.60 12.27
C ILE A 103 13.37 -6.39 11.52
N ASN A 104 12.75 -7.46 11.01
CA ASN A 104 11.51 -7.37 10.25
C ASN A 104 10.38 -6.77 11.09
N LEU A 105 10.24 -7.21 12.35
CA LEU A 105 9.26 -6.66 13.28
C LEU A 105 9.50 -5.17 13.57
N LYS A 106 10.76 -4.77 13.81
CA LYS A 106 11.11 -3.36 14.02
C LYS A 106 10.82 -2.51 12.78
N THR A 107 11.15 -3.00 11.59
CA THR A 107 10.84 -2.30 10.33
C THR A 107 9.33 -2.13 10.15
N LEU A 108 8.55 -3.17 10.44
CA LEU A 108 7.09 -3.10 10.36
C LEU A 108 6.51 -2.09 11.37
N GLN A 109 7.00 -2.09 12.61
CA GLN A 109 6.61 -1.10 13.63
C GLN A 109 6.98 0.33 13.19
N LEU A 110 8.15 0.53 12.61
CA LEU A 110 8.58 1.83 12.11
C LEU A 110 7.69 2.31 10.95
N GLN A 111 7.34 1.42 10.02
CA GLN A 111 6.42 1.73 8.94
C GLN A 111 5.03 2.09 9.46
N GLN A 112 4.53 1.37 10.46
CA GLN A 112 3.26 1.68 11.10
C GLN A 112 3.30 3.06 11.80
N ALA A 113 4.38 3.36 12.53
CA ALA A 113 4.55 4.66 13.17
C ALA A 113 4.62 5.80 12.14
N ASN A 114 5.38 5.61 11.05
CA ASN A 114 5.49 6.57 9.97
C ASN A 114 4.14 6.82 9.29
N PHE A 115 3.36 5.78 9.04
CA PHE A 115 2.00 5.89 8.49
C PHE A 115 1.09 6.70 9.41
N LEU A 116 1.11 6.42 10.71
CA LEU A 116 0.31 7.16 11.68
C LEU A 116 0.72 8.64 11.77
N ASN A 117 2.02 8.92 11.72
CA ASN A 117 2.53 10.30 11.72
C ASN A 117 2.16 11.05 10.42
N ALA A 118 2.24 10.39 9.27
CA ALA A 118 1.83 10.95 7.99
C ALA A 118 0.33 11.27 7.98
N LYS A 119 -0.51 10.36 8.49
CA LYS A 119 -1.95 10.58 8.63
C LYS A 119 -2.25 11.79 9.52
N LYS A 120 -1.64 11.86 10.71
CA LYS A 120 -1.80 13.02 11.61
C LYS A 120 -1.41 14.33 10.94
N LYS A 121 -0.33 14.34 10.15
CA LYS A 121 0.10 15.54 9.42
C LYS A 121 -0.94 15.97 8.39
N GLN A 122 -1.51 15.03 7.63
CA GLN A 122 -2.60 15.33 6.69
C GLN A 122 -3.83 15.89 7.40
N ASP A 123 -4.22 15.29 8.53
CA ASP A 123 -5.36 15.75 9.31
C ASP A 123 -5.15 17.19 9.84
N MET A 124 -3.94 17.53 10.29
CA MET A 124 -3.61 18.88 10.73
C MET A 124 -3.70 19.90 9.60
N VAL A 125 -3.14 19.58 8.43
CA VAL A 125 -3.21 20.45 7.25
C VAL A 125 -4.66 20.68 6.85
N MET A 126 -5.49 19.64 6.83
CA MET A 126 -6.91 19.76 6.51
C MET A 126 -7.65 20.68 7.48
N ILE A 127 -7.34 20.61 8.79
CA ILE A 127 -7.96 21.49 9.79
C ILE A 127 -7.51 22.94 9.58
N GLU A 128 -6.24 23.18 9.26
CA GLU A 128 -5.72 24.52 8.96
C GLU A 128 -6.37 25.13 7.72
N GLU A 129 -6.52 24.34 6.64
CA GLU A 129 -7.21 24.76 5.42
C GLU A 129 -8.66 25.16 5.68
N ARG A 130 -9.37 24.37 6.50
CA ARG A 130 -10.75 24.69 6.92
C ARG A 130 -10.81 25.96 7.74
N LYS A 131 -9.86 26.15 8.66
CA LYS A 131 -9.78 27.35 9.50
C LYS A 131 -9.51 28.61 8.67
N GLU A 132 -8.56 28.57 7.74
CA GLU A 132 -8.25 29.74 6.91
C GLU A 132 -9.38 30.04 5.93
N THR A 133 -10.03 29.01 5.39
CA THR A 133 -11.23 29.21 4.56
C THR A 133 -12.36 29.88 5.34
N ASN A 134 -12.64 29.43 6.57
CA ASN A 134 -13.63 30.07 7.42
C ASN A 134 -13.26 31.51 7.78
N ARG A 135 -11.97 31.79 8.02
CA ARG A 135 -11.48 33.15 8.30
C ARG A 135 -11.67 34.09 7.11
N ARG A 136 -11.39 33.62 5.89
CA ARG A 136 -11.64 34.38 4.65
C ARG A 136 -13.12 34.66 4.46
N ASN A 137 -13.97 33.64 4.63
CA ASN A 137 -15.43 33.79 4.52
C ASN A 137 -15.98 34.76 5.57
N PHE A 138 -15.48 34.71 6.81
CA PHE A 138 -15.88 35.65 7.86
C PHE A 138 -15.53 37.09 7.51
N LYS A 139 -14.31 37.35 7.02
CA LYS A 139 -13.91 38.69 6.56
C LYS A 139 -14.76 39.17 5.41
N MET A 140 -15.01 38.32 4.43
CA MET A 140 -15.85 38.64 3.27
C MET A 140 -17.27 38.99 3.70
N ALA A 141 -17.89 38.17 4.57
CA ALA A 141 -19.21 38.42 5.11
C ALA A 141 -19.27 39.73 5.90
N LEU A 142 -18.24 40.03 6.70
CA LEU A 142 -18.13 41.30 7.43
C LEU A 142 -18.04 42.50 6.47
N HIS A 143 -17.21 42.41 5.43
CA HIS A 143 -17.09 43.46 4.41
C HIS A 143 -18.42 43.67 3.67
N ILE A 144 -19.13 42.61 3.30
CA ILE A 144 -20.45 42.70 2.65
C ILE A 144 -21.46 43.36 3.59
N ALA A 145 -21.48 42.99 4.87
CA ALA A 145 -22.37 43.60 5.85
C ALA A 145 -22.07 45.10 6.06
N LEU A 146 -20.79 45.47 6.09
CA LEU A 146 -20.37 46.87 6.19
C LEU A 146 -20.79 47.68 4.97
N LEU A 147 -20.56 47.16 3.76
CA LEU A 147 -20.97 47.80 2.50
C LEU A 147 -22.49 48.00 2.46
N ARG A 148 -23.27 46.99 2.89
CA ARG A 148 -24.73 47.10 3.01
C ARG A 148 -25.15 48.20 3.98
N LYS A 149 -24.43 48.36 5.09
CA LYS A 149 -24.68 49.45 6.04
C LYS A 149 -24.37 50.81 5.43
N GLN A 150 -23.23 50.94 4.74
CA GLN A 150 -22.82 52.19 4.06
C GLN A 150 -23.80 52.60 2.95
N LEU A 151 -24.29 51.66 2.14
CA LEU A 151 -25.29 51.93 1.11
C LEU A 151 -26.61 52.45 1.71
N LYS A 152 -27.07 51.83 2.81
CA LYS A 152 -28.25 52.30 3.55
C LYS A 152 -28.06 53.71 4.12
N GLU A 153 -26.87 54.03 4.64
CA GLU A 153 -26.54 55.37 5.13
C GLU A 153 -26.48 56.40 4.00
N ALA A 154 -26.11 56.01 2.79
CA ALA A 154 -26.12 56.84 1.59
C ALA A 154 -27.50 56.95 0.90
N GLY A 155 -28.55 56.34 1.46
CA GLY A 155 -29.90 56.36 0.91
C GLY A 155 -30.13 55.44 -0.29
N ILE A 156 -29.18 54.54 -0.59
CA ILE A 156 -29.28 53.55 -1.67
C ILE A 156 -29.75 52.23 -1.05
N GLU A 157 -30.86 51.69 -1.54
CA GLU A 157 -31.36 50.41 -1.04
C GLU A 157 -30.48 49.26 -1.56
N PRO A 158 -29.88 48.43 -0.66
CA PRO A 158 -29.00 47.36 -1.09
C PRO A 158 -29.78 46.26 -1.81
N LEU A 159 -29.24 45.81 -2.94
CA LEU A 159 -29.78 44.67 -3.70
C LEU A 159 -29.97 43.42 -2.84
N GLY A 160 -31.05 42.69 -3.12
CA GLY A 160 -31.37 41.42 -2.49
C GLY A 160 -30.28 40.37 -2.73
N ILE A 161 -30.12 39.44 -1.80
CA ILE A 161 -29.11 38.37 -1.89
C ILE A 161 -29.32 37.54 -3.18
N GLU A 162 -30.57 37.26 -3.52
CA GLU A 162 -30.92 36.42 -4.68
C GLU A 162 -30.63 37.11 -6.02
N ASP A 163 -30.94 38.41 -6.12
CA ASP A 163 -30.67 39.18 -7.34
C ASP A 163 -29.16 39.35 -7.56
N ALA A 164 -28.41 39.62 -6.49
CA ALA A 164 -26.95 39.71 -6.53
C ALA A 164 -26.30 38.36 -6.89
N THR A 165 -26.86 37.24 -6.43
CA THR A 165 -26.36 35.89 -6.77
C THR A 165 -26.62 35.58 -8.24
N ARG A 166 -27.81 35.90 -8.75
CA ARG A 166 -28.16 35.74 -10.17
C ARG A 166 -27.26 36.58 -11.09
N GLU A 167 -26.97 37.81 -10.71
CA GLU A 167 -26.06 38.69 -11.46
C GLU A 167 -24.62 38.20 -11.39
N TYR A 168 -24.17 37.72 -10.23
CA TYR A 168 -22.87 37.09 -10.08
C TYR A 168 -22.72 35.85 -10.98
N GLU A 169 -23.67 34.92 -10.96
CA GLU A 169 -23.64 33.72 -11.81
C GLU A 169 -23.68 34.05 -13.31
N SER A 170 -24.35 35.15 -13.68
CA SER A 170 -24.39 35.69 -15.04
C SER A 170 -23.04 36.26 -15.49
N SER A 171 -22.43 37.09 -14.64
CA SER A 171 -21.26 37.91 -14.98
C SER A 171 -19.93 37.24 -14.67
N VAL A 172 -19.94 36.18 -13.86
CA VAL A 172 -18.74 35.48 -13.40
C VAL A 172 -18.63 34.12 -14.08
N ARG A 173 -17.72 34.04 -15.05
CA ARG A 173 -17.37 32.78 -15.72
C ARG A 173 -16.14 32.17 -15.08
N ALA A 174 -16.33 31.02 -14.43
CA ALA A 174 -15.24 30.25 -13.86
C ALA A 174 -14.58 29.37 -14.94
N ASP A 175 -13.38 29.74 -15.40
CA ASP A 175 -12.59 28.86 -16.25
C ASP A 175 -12.03 27.70 -15.41
N SER A 176 -12.61 26.51 -15.60
CA SER A 176 -12.16 25.25 -15.00
C SER A 176 -11.16 24.55 -15.93
N SER A 177 -10.17 25.30 -16.42
CA SER A 177 -9.05 24.73 -17.15
C SER A 177 -8.30 23.75 -16.23
N VAL A 178 -8.25 22.49 -16.66
CA VAL A 178 -7.62 21.32 -16.02
C VAL A 178 -6.13 21.53 -15.64
N LYS A 179 -5.55 22.69 -15.98
CA LYS A 179 -4.18 23.09 -15.66
C LYS A 179 -4.01 23.70 -14.26
N HIS A 180 -5.07 24.05 -13.53
CA HIS A 180 -4.97 24.63 -12.18
C HIS A 180 -5.83 23.90 -11.15
N VAL A 181 -5.33 22.77 -10.65
CA VAL A 181 -5.93 22.01 -9.53
C VAL A 181 -5.97 22.80 -8.20
N SER A 182 -5.32 23.98 -8.11
CA SER A 182 -5.24 24.79 -6.89
C SER A 182 -5.54 26.30 -7.07
N GLY A 183 -5.94 26.75 -8.26
CA GLY A 183 -6.04 28.19 -8.55
C GLY A 183 -7.10 28.49 -9.60
N GLN A 184 -8.34 28.62 -9.14
CA GLN A 184 -9.44 29.06 -9.99
C GLN A 184 -9.24 30.55 -10.27
N VAL A 185 -9.01 30.92 -11.53
CA VAL A 185 -8.89 32.32 -11.97
C VAL A 185 -10.29 32.78 -12.37
N LEU A 186 -10.80 33.78 -11.67
CA LEU A 186 -12.10 34.38 -11.92
C LEU A 186 -11.92 35.55 -12.90
N TRP A 187 -12.58 35.51 -14.05
CA TRP A 187 -12.66 36.66 -14.95
C TRP A 187 -14.05 37.28 -14.82
N LEU A 188 -14.08 38.60 -14.62
CA LEU A 188 -15.31 39.40 -14.73
C LEU A 188 -15.48 39.78 -16.20
N ASP A 189 -16.69 39.67 -16.73
CA ASP A 189 -17.00 40.17 -18.07
C ASP A 189 -17.01 41.71 -18.06
N ASP A 190 -16.25 42.32 -18.95
CA ASP A 190 -15.97 43.78 -19.03
C ASP A 190 -17.20 44.58 -19.47
N SER A 191 -18.32 43.90 -19.77
CA SER A 191 -19.60 44.51 -20.16
C SER A 191 -20.34 45.22 -19.03
N SER A 192 -19.82 45.21 -17.80
CA SER A 192 -20.46 45.80 -16.62
C SER A 192 -20.01 47.23 -16.27
N GLY A 193 -19.15 47.84 -17.09
CA GLY A 193 -18.47 49.10 -16.77
C GLY A 193 -18.70 50.26 -17.74
N THR A 194 -19.94 50.66 -18.00
CA THR A 194 -20.20 52.05 -18.46
C THR A 194 -21.42 52.60 -17.75
N TYR A 195 -21.20 53.21 -16.58
CA TYR A 195 -22.13 54.19 -16.03
C TYR A 195 -21.97 55.44 -16.91
N ILE A 196 -22.88 55.61 -17.87
CA ILE A 196 -22.97 56.85 -18.64
C ILE A 196 -23.58 57.88 -17.69
N ASP A 197 -22.75 58.82 -17.25
CA ASP A 197 -23.19 59.98 -16.48
C ASP A 197 -24.12 60.80 -17.38
N SER A 198 -25.43 60.74 -17.12
CA SER A 198 -26.46 61.35 -17.97
C SER A 198 -26.73 62.82 -17.65
N ASP A 199 -25.77 63.52 -17.03
CA ASP A 199 -25.93 64.89 -16.52
C ASP A 199 -25.23 65.97 -17.38
N GLU A 200 -25.13 65.78 -18.70
CA GLU A 200 -24.58 66.82 -19.59
C GLU A 200 -25.40 67.02 -20.88
N THR A 201 -26.59 67.62 -20.73
CA THR A 201 -27.18 68.45 -21.79
C THR A 201 -27.85 69.69 -21.19
N TRP A 202 -27.09 70.77 -21.07
CA TRP A 202 -27.59 72.15 -21.05
C TRP A 202 -27.10 72.86 -22.31
N HIS A 203 -28.07 73.43 -23.03
CA HIS A 203 -28.02 74.28 -24.23
C HIS A 203 -27.83 73.61 -25.60
#